data_AF-A0A0P6XFL4-F1
#
_entry.id   AF-A0A0P6XFL4-F1
#
_cell.length_a   1.000
_cell.length_b   1.000
_cell.length_c   1.000
_cell.angle_alpha   90.00
_cell.angle_beta   90.00
_cell.angle_gamma   90.00
#
_symmetry.space_group_name_H-M   'P 1'
#
loop_
_entity.id
_entity.type
_entity.pdbx_description
1 polymer ?
#
loop_
_entity_poly.entity_id
_entity_poly.type
_entity_poly.pdbx_seq_one_letter_code
_entity_poly.pdbx_strand_id
1 'polypeptide(L)'
;MARNATSLTARLKRLDAAIENARQIACGEKLSFEPMMRLLGVSRPVLRGWCDTVPGMEQAGCFVRGGNGIEWEFEPRATILFLIRHFEAERDAASAKARAMKDIAGGAALEAVPDDFDIRETREMVSLSIQVQDAQERQGRLIDATKAATATRKMFAAMQDAGLQAVQKMDPLGQWPAEIRSSVEDAFRSLMLTQQRAAKECLGEMGQSGLNGGAA
;
A
#
# COMPACT_ATOMS: atom_id res chain seq x y z
N MET A 1 26.21 -6.66 15.80
CA MET A 1 25.68 -6.45 14.43
C MET A 1 24.62 -7.51 14.17
N ALA A 2 23.34 -7.14 14.14
CA ALA A 2 22.26 -8.08 13.85
C ALA A 2 22.33 -8.46 12.36
N ARG A 3 22.55 -9.74 12.04
CA ARG A 3 22.45 -10.23 10.65
C ARG A 3 21.02 -9.98 10.17
N ASN A 4 20.87 -9.25 9.06
CA ASN A 4 19.57 -9.10 8.40
C ASN A 4 18.98 -10.50 8.17
N ALA A 5 17.79 -10.74 8.73
CA ALA A 5 17.07 -11.98 8.50
C ALA A 5 16.86 -12.13 6.99
N THR A 6 17.29 -13.26 6.41
CA THR A 6 17.10 -13.53 4.98
C THR A 6 15.61 -13.45 4.66
N SER A 7 15.23 -12.64 3.67
CA SER A 7 13.85 -12.46 3.25
C SER A 7 13.21 -13.80 2.87
N LEU A 8 11.91 -13.92 3.11
CA LEU A 8 11.16 -15.17 2.90
C LEU A 8 11.22 -15.60 1.41
N THR A 9 11.12 -14.65 0.48
CA THR A 9 11.30 -14.86 -0.97
C THR A 9 12.66 -15.44 -1.31
N ALA A 10 13.74 -14.95 -0.68
CA ALA A 10 15.08 -15.48 -0.90
C ALA A 10 15.26 -16.89 -0.32
N ARG A 11 14.51 -17.26 0.72
CA ARG A 11 14.48 -18.64 1.24
C ARG A 11 13.74 -19.57 0.28
N LEU A 12 12.57 -19.18 -0.23
CA LEU A 12 11.81 -19.96 -1.21
C LEU A 12 12.65 -20.24 -2.46
N LYS A 13 13.28 -19.21 -3.04
CA LYS A 13 14.14 -19.38 -4.22
C LYS A 13 15.31 -20.36 -3.99
N ARG A 14 15.86 -20.40 -2.76
CA ARG A 14 16.91 -21.38 -2.41
C ARG A 14 16.35 -22.78 -2.26
N LEU A 15 15.16 -22.94 -1.71
CA LEU A 15 14.49 -24.25 -1.59
C LEU A 15 14.09 -24.79 -2.97
N ASP A 16 13.66 -23.93 -3.89
CA ASP A 16 13.43 -24.31 -5.29
C ASP A 16 14.71 -24.78 -5.97
N ALA A 17 15.84 -24.11 -5.75
CA ALA A 17 17.12 -24.61 -6.26
C ALA A 17 17.53 -25.94 -5.59
N ALA A 18 17.28 -26.07 -4.28
CA ALA A 18 17.59 -27.28 -3.53
C ALA A 18 16.74 -28.48 -3.99
N ILE A 19 15.50 -28.27 -4.44
CA ILE A 19 14.64 -29.38 -4.90
C ILE A 19 15.16 -29.98 -6.20
N GLU A 20 15.68 -29.16 -7.11
CA GLU A 20 16.29 -29.65 -8.36
C GLU A 20 17.54 -30.49 -8.06
N ASN A 21 18.34 -30.08 -7.07
CA ASN A 21 19.48 -30.88 -6.61
C ASN A 21 19.02 -32.18 -5.91
N ALA A 22 17.94 -32.12 -5.11
CA ALA A 22 17.38 -33.29 -4.42
C ALA A 22 16.73 -34.31 -5.37
N ARG A 23 16.37 -33.91 -6.60
CA ARG A 23 15.90 -34.85 -7.64
C ARG A 23 17.00 -35.79 -8.12
N GLN A 24 18.26 -35.43 -7.95
CA GLN A 24 19.40 -36.30 -8.30
C GLN A 24 19.63 -37.41 -7.26
N ILE A 25 19.07 -37.26 -6.06
CA ILE A 25 19.15 -38.23 -4.97
C ILE A 25 18.06 -39.28 -5.16
N ALA A 26 18.35 -40.55 -4.82
CA ALA A 26 17.38 -41.63 -4.99
C ALA A 26 16.13 -41.39 -4.10
N CYS A 27 14.98 -41.83 -4.59
CA CYS A 27 13.73 -41.70 -3.83
C CYS A 27 13.80 -42.56 -2.55
N GLY A 28 13.44 -41.98 -1.40
CA GLY A 28 13.50 -42.66 -0.10
C GLY A 28 14.90 -42.75 0.52
N GLU A 29 15.94 -42.22 -0.14
CA GLU A 29 17.28 -42.12 0.45
C GLU A 29 17.26 -41.10 1.59
N LYS A 30 17.81 -41.49 2.73
CA LYS A 30 17.91 -40.63 3.91
C LYS A 30 19.27 -39.97 3.98
N LEU A 31 19.28 -38.67 4.20
CA LEU A 31 20.49 -37.91 4.47
C LEU A 31 20.66 -37.67 5.96
N SER A 32 21.90 -37.74 6.42
CA SER A 32 22.24 -37.22 7.74
C SER A 32 22.23 -35.68 7.74
N PHE A 33 22.36 -35.10 8.92
CA PHE A 33 22.23 -33.65 9.12
C PHE A 33 23.17 -32.79 8.26
N GLU A 34 24.46 -33.16 8.17
CA GLU A 34 25.48 -32.37 7.47
C GLU A 34 25.26 -32.34 5.94
N PRO A 35 25.01 -33.47 5.25
CA PRO A 35 24.60 -33.48 3.85
C PRO A 35 23.33 -32.67 3.58
N MET A 36 22.31 -32.79 4.45
CA MET A 36 21.05 -32.05 4.30
C MET A 36 21.28 -30.54 4.41
N MET A 37 22.10 -30.12 5.36
CA MET A 37 22.46 -28.72 5.56
C MET A 37 23.18 -28.13 4.34
N ARG A 38 24.08 -28.89 3.72
CA ARG A 38 24.75 -28.50 2.48
C ARG A 38 23.79 -28.43 1.30
N LEU A 39 22.88 -29.39 1.18
CA LEU A 39 21.86 -29.42 0.12
C LEU A 39 20.95 -28.19 0.18
N LEU A 40 20.54 -27.80 1.40
CA LEU A 40 19.70 -26.63 1.66
C LEU A 40 20.47 -25.30 1.62
N GLY A 41 21.80 -25.33 1.69
CA GLY A 41 22.65 -24.14 1.76
C GLY A 41 22.41 -23.30 3.03
N VAL A 42 22.07 -23.95 4.15
CA VAL A 42 21.78 -23.28 5.44
C VAL A 42 22.83 -23.60 6.48
N SER A 43 22.76 -22.94 7.64
CA SER A 43 23.64 -23.24 8.78
C SER A 43 22.98 -24.23 9.74
N ARG A 44 23.79 -24.91 10.55
CA ARG A 44 23.32 -25.91 11.53
C ARG A 44 22.27 -25.36 12.49
N PRO A 45 22.44 -24.16 13.08
CA PRO A 45 21.41 -23.57 13.92
C PRO A 45 20.08 -23.32 13.21
N VAL A 46 20.11 -23.01 11.91
CA VAL A 46 18.89 -22.75 11.12
C VAL A 46 18.14 -24.05 10.86
N LEU A 47 18.82 -25.10 10.40
CA LEU A 47 18.18 -26.40 10.15
C LEU A 47 17.65 -27.01 11.46
N ARG A 48 18.42 -26.93 12.55
CA ARG A 48 17.96 -27.32 13.88
C ARG A 48 16.73 -26.53 14.32
N GLY A 49 16.78 -25.19 14.15
CA GLY A 49 15.66 -24.32 14.44
C GLY A 49 14.40 -24.79 13.71
N TRP A 50 14.49 -25.10 12.42
CA TRP A 50 13.35 -25.60 11.67
C TRP A 50 12.78 -26.91 12.20
N CYS A 51 13.64 -27.86 12.58
CA CYS A 51 13.21 -29.14 13.16
C CYS A 51 12.49 -28.98 14.50
N ASP A 52 12.79 -27.92 15.25
CA ASP A 52 12.22 -27.65 16.57
C ASP A 52 11.02 -26.68 16.52
N THR A 53 10.97 -25.76 15.55
CA THR A 53 9.95 -24.70 15.50
C THR A 53 8.89 -24.88 14.43
N VAL A 54 9.16 -25.64 13.36
CA VAL A 54 8.18 -25.81 12.27
C VAL A 54 7.18 -26.91 12.65
N PRO A 55 5.90 -26.57 12.87
CA PRO A 55 4.91 -27.53 13.33
C PRO A 55 4.60 -28.58 12.26
N GLY A 56 4.45 -29.85 12.68
CA GLY A 56 4.04 -30.95 11.80
C GLY A 56 5.14 -31.53 10.91
N MET A 57 6.36 -30.96 10.92
CA MET A 57 7.47 -31.43 10.08
C MET A 57 7.90 -32.86 10.40
N GLU A 58 7.96 -33.23 11.68
CA GLU A 58 8.26 -34.60 12.13
C GLU A 58 7.11 -35.58 11.79
N GLN A 59 5.87 -35.15 11.98
CA GLN A 59 4.66 -35.94 11.69
C GLN A 59 4.48 -36.21 10.19
N ALA A 60 4.93 -35.30 9.35
CA ALA A 60 4.95 -35.44 7.90
C ALA A 60 6.03 -36.41 7.39
N GLY A 61 6.81 -37.04 8.29
CA GLY A 61 7.85 -38.00 7.93
C GLY A 61 9.08 -37.36 7.29
N CYS A 62 9.24 -36.03 7.38
CA CYS A 62 10.37 -35.32 6.76
C CYS A 62 11.69 -35.70 7.41
N PHE A 63 11.68 -35.96 8.73
CA PHE A 63 12.86 -36.41 9.44
C PHE A 63 12.51 -37.36 10.59
N VAL A 64 13.52 -38.13 11.00
CA VAL A 64 13.48 -38.98 12.19
C VAL A 64 14.61 -38.54 13.12
N ARG A 65 14.27 -38.33 14.40
CA ARG A 65 15.27 -38.10 15.46
C ARG A 65 16.02 -39.41 15.72
N GLY A 66 17.30 -39.45 15.40
CA GLY A 66 18.11 -40.65 15.51
C GLY A 66 18.57 -40.91 16.95
N GLY A 67 18.73 -42.20 17.31
CA GLY A 67 19.50 -42.66 18.46
C GLY A 67 20.87 -43.20 18.02
N ASN A 68 21.82 -43.37 18.95
CA ASN A 68 23.21 -43.83 18.71
C ASN A 68 24.14 -42.86 17.97
N GLY A 69 24.15 -41.57 18.34
CA GLY A 69 25.17 -40.61 17.88
C GLY A 69 24.89 -39.95 16.52
N ILE A 70 23.78 -40.28 15.87
CA ILE A 70 23.25 -39.58 14.70
C ILE A 70 22.04 -38.77 15.16
N GLU A 71 22.14 -37.43 15.14
CA GLU A 71 21.07 -36.56 15.67
C GLU A 71 19.77 -36.67 14.84
N TRP A 72 19.89 -36.66 13.51
CA TRP A 72 18.73 -36.61 12.61
C TRP A 72 19.01 -37.28 11.26
N GLU A 73 18.00 -37.99 10.75
CA GLU A 73 17.93 -38.48 9.38
C GLU A 73 16.77 -37.80 8.65
N PHE A 74 17.03 -37.27 7.46
CA PHE A 74 16.08 -36.51 6.66
C PHE A 74 15.75 -37.23 5.37
N GLU A 75 14.48 -37.25 4.99
CA GLU A 75 14.10 -37.51 3.61
C GLU A 75 14.17 -36.19 2.82
N PRO A 76 15.14 -36.00 1.90
CA PRO A 76 15.45 -34.67 1.38
C PRO A 76 14.30 -34.05 0.61
N ARG A 77 13.65 -34.84 -0.25
CA ARG A 77 12.54 -34.38 -1.10
C ARG A 77 11.32 -34.00 -0.27
N ALA A 78 10.91 -34.87 0.65
CA ALA A 78 9.80 -34.61 1.56
C ALA A 78 10.08 -33.36 2.42
N THR A 79 11.30 -33.26 2.96
CA THR A 79 11.71 -32.12 3.77
C THR A 79 11.66 -30.80 3.01
N ILE A 80 12.23 -30.74 1.80
CA ILE A 80 12.25 -29.51 1.00
C ILE A 80 10.83 -29.11 0.59
N LEU A 81 10.02 -30.06 0.11
CA LEU A 81 8.63 -29.80 -0.27
C LEU A 81 7.79 -29.30 0.91
N PHE A 82 7.99 -29.87 2.09
CA PHE A 82 7.30 -29.44 3.30
C PHE A 82 7.68 -28.01 3.67
N LEU A 83 8.97 -27.68 3.63
CA LEU A 83 9.46 -26.34 3.93
C LEU A 83 8.93 -25.31 2.92
N ILE A 84 8.89 -25.63 1.62
CA ILE A 84 8.29 -24.77 0.60
C ILE A 84 6.84 -24.47 0.94
N ARG A 85 6.02 -25.50 1.16
CA ARG A 85 4.60 -25.33 1.51
C ARG A 85 4.40 -24.52 2.79
N HIS A 86 5.25 -24.73 3.79
CA HIS A 86 5.20 -23.98 5.04
C HIS A 86 5.50 -22.49 4.82
N PHE A 87 6.57 -22.16 4.10
CA PHE A 87 6.93 -20.76 3.85
C PHE A 87 5.97 -20.07 2.88
N GLU A 88 5.40 -20.78 1.90
CA GLU A 88 4.31 -20.27 1.07
C GLU A 88 3.09 -19.91 1.92
N ALA A 89 2.68 -20.79 2.83
CA ALA A 89 1.58 -20.52 3.75
C ALA A 89 1.87 -19.33 4.68
N GLU A 90 3.11 -19.17 5.16
CA GLU A 90 3.51 -17.98 5.93
C GLU A 90 3.44 -16.70 5.09
N ARG A 91 3.89 -16.74 3.83
CA ARG A 91 3.81 -15.61 2.91
C ARG A 91 2.35 -15.20 2.68
N ASP A 92 1.50 -16.17 2.39
CA ASP A 92 0.10 -15.93 2.07
C ASP A 92 -0.67 -15.45 3.32
N ALA A 93 -0.33 -15.93 4.52
CA ALA A 93 -0.86 -15.40 5.76
C ALA A 93 -0.38 -13.96 6.05
N ALA A 94 0.87 -13.64 5.72
CA ALA A 94 1.40 -12.28 5.87
C ALA A 94 0.74 -11.31 4.87
N SER A 95 0.55 -11.71 3.62
CA SER A 95 -0.13 -10.89 2.60
C SER A 95 -1.62 -10.72 2.93
N ALA A 96 -2.30 -11.76 3.42
CA ALA A 96 -3.69 -11.66 3.89
C ALA A 96 -3.83 -10.67 5.06
N LYS A 97 -2.90 -10.69 6.02
CA LYS A 97 -2.87 -9.71 7.11
C LYS A 97 -2.58 -8.30 6.60
N ALA A 98 -1.68 -8.15 5.64
CA ALA A 98 -1.37 -6.85 5.03
C ALA A 98 -2.61 -6.28 4.30
N ARG A 99 -3.32 -7.10 3.53
CA ARG A 99 -4.60 -6.73 2.88
C ARG A 99 -5.65 -6.32 3.90
N ALA A 100 -5.87 -7.12 4.94
CA ALA A 100 -6.83 -6.78 6.01
C ALA A 100 -6.46 -5.46 6.71
N MET A 101 -5.17 -5.19 6.90
CA MET A 101 -4.71 -3.93 7.51
C MET A 101 -4.87 -2.73 6.58
N LYS A 102 -4.71 -2.91 5.26
CA LYS A 102 -4.98 -1.91 4.22
C LYS A 102 -6.47 -1.53 4.18
N ASP A 103 -7.36 -2.51 4.32
CA ASP A 103 -8.81 -2.29 4.36
C ASP A 103 -9.22 -1.48 5.60
N ILE A 104 -8.61 -1.74 6.76
CA ILE A 104 -8.86 -1.01 8.00
C ILE A 104 -8.28 0.42 7.96
N ALA A 105 -7.16 0.62 7.28
CA ALA A 105 -6.45 1.91 7.24
C ALA A 105 -7.01 2.94 6.24
N GLY A 106 -8.08 2.63 5.51
CA GLY A 106 -8.73 3.56 4.58
C GLY A 106 -8.14 3.48 3.18
N GLY A 107 -8.61 2.51 2.39
CA GLY A 107 -8.06 2.04 1.13
C GLY A 107 -7.91 3.01 -0.05
N ALA A 108 -8.19 4.31 0.07
CA ALA A 108 -8.10 5.24 -1.07
C ALA A 108 -6.68 5.78 -1.36
N ALA A 109 -5.75 5.73 -0.38
CA ALA A 109 -4.40 6.31 -0.55
C ALA A 109 -3.29 5.28 -0.82
N LEU A 110 -3.61 3.98 -0.83
CA LEU A 110 -2.62 2.89 -0.90
C LEU A 110 -2.88 1.89 -2.05
N GLU A 111 -3.82 2.18 -2.95
CA GLU A 111 -4.11 1.33 -4.13
C GLU A 111 -2.89 1.09 -5.02
N ALA A 112 -1.88 1.97 -4.98
CA ALA A 112 -0.69 1.87 -5.81
C ALA A 112 0.42 0.94 -5.29
N VAL A 113 0.24 0.26 -4.15
CA VAL A 113 1.27 -0.65 -3.59
C VAL A 113 1.00 -2.10 -4.04
N PRO A 114 1.88 -2.71 -4.84
CA PRO A 114 1.78 -4.12 -5.22
C PRO A 114 1.85 -5.06 -4.01
N ASP A 115 1.03 -6.11 -4.02
CA ASP A 115 0.83 -7.07 -2.92
C ASP A 115 2.07 -7.90 -2.52
N ASP A 116 3.16 -7.84 -3.30
CA ASP A 116 4.34 -8.69 -3.16
C ASP A 116 5.54 -8.03 -2.44
N PHE A 117 5.38 -6.84 -1.88
CA PHE A 117 6.50 -6.08 -1.31
C PHE A 117 6.68 -6.24 0.20
N ASP A 118 7.95 -6.32 0.62
CA ASP A 118 8.38 -6.38 2.02
C ASP A 118 7.83 -5.15 2.78
N ILE A 119 7.18 -5.36 3.92
CA ILE A 119 6.60 -4.31 4.79
C ILE A 119 7.62 -3.19 5.10
N ARG A 120 8.91 -3.54 5.09
CA ARG A 120 10.00 -2.59 5.28
C ARG A 120 10.23 -1.70 4.05
N GLU A 121 10.18 -2.26 2.85
CA GLU A 121 10.19 -1.48 1.60
C GLU A 121 8.93 -0.63 1.46
N THR A 122 7.78 -1.07 1.98
CA THR A 122 6.56 -0.25 1.99
C THR A 122 6.70 0.98 2.89
N ARG A 123 7.33 0.85 4.06
CA ARG A 123 7.62 2.01 4.92
C ARG A 123 8.59 2.98 4.24
N GLU A 124 9.61 2.47 3.56
CA GLU A 124 10.55 3.30 2.81
C GLU A 124 9.85 4.00 1.64
N MET A 125 9.00 3.30 0.87
CA MET A 125 8.20 3.87 -0.20
C MET A 125 7.19 4.91 0.29
N VAL A 126 6.49 4.65 1.39
CA VAL A 126 5.57 5.62 2.00
C VAL A 126 6.35 6.84 2.49
N SER A 127 7.52 6.66 3.10
CA SER A 127 8.36 7.77 3.52
C SER A 127 8.89 8.59 2.34
N LEU A 128 9.24 7.92 1.23
CA LEU A 128 9.64 8.55 -0.02
C LEU A 128 8.48 9.28 -0.68
N SER A 129 7.28 8.71 -0.65
CA SER A 129 6.06 9.33 -1.18
C SER A 129 5.67 10.58 -0.39
N ILE A 130 5.74 10.52 0.95
CA ILE A 130 5.55 11.69 1.83
C ILE A 130 6.62 12.74 1.55
N GLN A 131 7.89 12.35 1.39
CA GLN A 131 8.97 13.29 1.07
C GLN A 131 8.83 13.91 -0.33
N VAL A 132 8.33 13.16 -1.31
CA VAL A 132 8.05 13.65 -2.66
C VAL A 132 6.84 14.57 -2.65
N GLN A 133 5.77 14.25 -1.90
CA GLN A 133 4.63 15.14 -1.69
C GLN A 133 5.04 16.42 -0.97
N ASP A 134 5.81 16.34 0.11
CA ASP A 134 6.37 17.50 0.83
C ASP A 134 7.28 18.34 -0.08
N ALA A 135 8.06 17.71 -0.95
CA ALA A 135 8.92 18.40 -1.91
C ALA A 135 8.10 19.08 -3.02
N GLN A 136 7.02 18.46 -3.49
CA GLN A 136 6.10 19.02 -4.48
C GLN A 136 5.23 20.14 -3.89
N GLU A 137 4.83 20.06 -2.62
CA GLU A 137 4.16 21.12 -1.88
C GLU A 137 5.10 22.33 -1.69
N ARG A 138 6.37 22.09 -1.32
CA ARG A 138 7.40 23.15 -1.22
C ARG A 138 7.75 23.80 -2.57
N GLN A 139 7.59 23.10 -3.68
CA GLN A 139 7.78 23.65 -5.03
C GLN A 139 6.53 24.37 -5.59
N GLY A 140 5.46 24.49 -4.80
CA GLY A 140 4.23 25.19 -5.19
C GLY A 140 3.39 24.48 -6.24
N ARG A 141 3.62 23.17 -6.47
CA ARG A 141 2.91 22.37 -7.48
C ARG A 141 1.70 21.61 -6.92
N LEU A 142 1.64 21.41 -5.60
CA LEU A 142 0.49 20.83 -4.91
C LEU A 142 -0.01 21.85 -3.89
N ILE A 143 -1.22 22.37 -4.09
CA ILE A 143 -1.93 23.15 -3.07
C ILE A 143 -2.87 22.17 -2.37
N ASP A 144 -2.77 22.08 -1.04
CA ASP A 144 -3.70 21.34 -0.20
C ASP A 144 -5.15 21.66 -0.62
N ALA A 145 -5.89 20.61 -1.02
CA ALA A 145 -7.26 20.73 -1.51
C ALA A 145 -8.18 21.47 -0.53
N THR A 146 -7.92 21.35 0.78
CA THR A 146 -8.66 22.03 1.83
C THR A 146 -8.39 23.54 1.82
N LYS A 147 -7.13 23.94 1.61
CA LYS A 147 -6.73 25.35 1.48
C LYS A 147 -7.29 25.95 0.19
N ALA A 148 -7.22 25.22 -0.92
CA ALA A 148 -7.80 25.63 -2.20
C ALA A 148 -9.32 25.84 -2.08
N ALA A 149 -10.06 24.85 -1.56
CA ALA A 149 -11.50 24.94 -1.37
C ALA A 149 -11.92 26.07 -0.43
N THR A 150 -11.09 26.40 0.58
CA THR A 150 -11.32 27.53 1.49
C THR A 150 -11.07 28.86 0.78
N ALA A 151 -10.01 28.97 -0.02
CA ALA A 151 -9.71 30.15 -0.82
C ALA A 151 -10.81 30.43 -1.86
N THR A 152 -11.28 29.39 -2.56
CA THR A 152 -12.39 29.54 -3.52
C THR A 152 -13.67 29.98 -2.84
N ARG A 153 -14.01 29.42 -1.66
CA ARG A 153 -15.18 29.87 -0.88
C ARG A 153 -15.08 31.34 -0.47
N LYS A 154 -13.91 31.79 -0.02
CA LYS A 154 -13.68 33.20 0.33
C LYS A 154 -13.79 34.11 -0.90
N MET A 155 -13.27 33.67 -2.05
CA MET A 155 -13.39 34.41 -3.31
C MET A 155 -14.86 34.58 -3.73
N PHE A 156 -15.68 33.52 -3.63
CA PHE A 156 -17.10 33.61 -3.94
C PHE A 156 -17.88 34.49 -2.97
N ALA A 157 -17.57 34.44 -1.68
CA ALA A 157 -18.15 35.36 -0.71
C ALA A 157 -17.84 36.82 -1.04
N ALA A 158 -16.57 37.13 -1.38
CA ALA A 158 -16.17 38.48 -1.78
C ALA A 158 -16.85 38.95 -3.08
N MET A 159 -17.06 38.05 -4.05
CA MET A 159 -17.79 38.36 -5.28
C MET A 159 -19.28 38.64 -5.03
N GLN A 160 -19.91 37.89 -4.11
CA GLN A 160 -21.30 38.15 -3.70
C GLN A 160 -21.43 39.50 -3.00
N ASP A 161 -20.52 39.80 -2.07
CA ASP A 161 -20.51 41.09 -1.37
C ASP A 161 -20.29 42.26 -2.35
N ALA A 162 -19.37 42.11 -3.31
CA ALA A 162 -19.14 43.12 -4.35
C ALA A 162 -20.35 43.29 -5.28
N GLY A 163 -21.05 42.20 -5.62
CA GLY A 163 -22.28 42.24 -6.42
C GLY A 163 -23.41 42.96 -5.70
N LEU A 164 -23.62 42.67 -4.42
CA LEU A 164 -24.62 43.36 -3.60
C LEU A 164 -24.28 44.85 -3.42
N GLN A 165 -23.01 45.20 -3.23
CA GLN A 165 -22.56 46.59 -3.22
C GLN A 165 -22.75 47.28 -4.57
N ALA A 166 -22.58 46.57 -5.69
CA ALA A 166 -22.84 47.12 -7.02
C ALA A 166 -24.33 47.45 -7.22
N VAL A 167 -25.23 46.58 -6.76
CA VAL A 167 -26.68 46.85 -6.76
C VAL A 167 -27.02 48.08 -5.91
N GLN A 168 -26.43 48.21 -4.72
CA GLN A 168 -26.59 49.41 -3.87
C GLN A 168 -26.04 50.69 -4.53
N LYS A 169 -24.99 50.59 -5.34
CA LYS A 169 -24.47 51.72 -6.13
C LYS A 169 -25.32 52.07 -7.34
N MET A 170 -26.10 51.12 -7.87
CA MET A 170 -27.03 51.37 -8.98
C MET A 170 -28.32 52.06 -8.53
N ASP A 171 -28.75 51.88 -7.28
CA ASP A 171 -29.85 52.61 -6.65
C ASP A 171 -29.43 53.24 -5.31
N PRO A 172 -28.54 54.25 -5.31
CA PRO A 172 -27.99 54.83 -4.09
C PRO A 172 -29.04 55.58 -3.26
N LEU A 173 -30.16 55.97 -3.88
CA LEU A 173 -31.25 56.70 -3.25
C LEU A 173 -32.44 55.78 -2.90
N GLY A 174 -32.37 54.48 -3.21
CA GLY A 174 -33.47 53.55 -2.93
C GLY A 174 -34.76 53.89 -3.69
N GLN A 175 -34.66 54.54 -4.85
CA GLN A 175 -35.82 55.04 -5.60
C GLN A 175 -36.42 54.01 -6.55
N TRP A 176 -35.80 52.84 -6.71
CA TRP A 176 -36.39 51.81 -7.56
C TRP A 176 -37.74 51.35 -6.99
N PRO A 177 -38.77 51.27 -7.86
CA PRO A 177 -40.00 50.54 -7.56
C PRO A 177 -39.67 49.14 -7.04
N ALA A 178 -40.43 48.68 -6.03
CA ALA A 178 -40.17 47.41 -5.34
C ALA A 178 -40.07 46.21 -6.31
N GLU A 179 -40.85 46.25 -7.38
CA GLU A 179 -40.84 45.23 -8.45
C GLU A 179 -39.48 45.16 -9.17
N ILE A 180 -38.90 46.29 -9.54
CA ILE A 180 -37.60 46.37 -10.24
C ILE A 180 -36.48 45.96 -9.30
N ARG A 181 -36.53 46.38 -8.03
CA ARG A 181 -35.54 45.98 -7.01
C ARG A 181 -35.54 44.46 -6.81
N SER A 182 -36.71 43.84 -6.63
CA SER A 182 -36.81 42.39 -6.45
C SER A 182 -36.30 41.62 -7.66
N SER A 183 -36.65 42.08 -8.87
CA SER A 183 -36.21 41.46 -10.13
C SER A 183 -34.69 41.51 -10.30
N VAL A 184 -34.05 42.64 -9.98
CA VAL A 184 -32.60 42.78 -10.05
C VAL A 184 -31.90 41.94 -8.99
N GLU A 185 -32.40 41.93 -7.75
CA GLU A 185 -31.84 41.10 -6.68
C GLU A 185 -31.95 39.59 -7.01
N ASP A 186 -33.07 39.14 -7.54
CA ASP A 186 -33.30 37.75 -7.93
C ASP A 186 -32.44 37.35 -9.13
N ALA A 187 -32.28 38.23 -10.13
CA ALA A 187 -31.37 38.01 -11.24
C ALA A 187 -29.90 37.89 -10.79
N PHE A 188 -29.47 38.74 -9.85
CA PHE A 188 -28.11 38.67 -9.27
C PHE A 188 -27.90 37.40 -8.43
N ARG A 189 -28.88 37.00 -7.62
CA ARG A 189 -28.82 35.74 -6.87
C ARG A 189 -28.73 34.53 -7.80
N SER A 190 -29.54 34.52 -8.86
CA SER A 190 -29.54 33.45 -9.86
C SER A 190 -28.19 33.37 -10.59
N LEU A 191 -27.62 34.51 -10.99
CA LEU A 191 -26.30 34.58 -11.63
C LEU A 191 -25.19 34.05 -10.70
N MET A 192 -25.19 34.46 -9.42
CA MET A 192 -24.20 34.03 -8.44
C MET A 192 -24.28 32.53 -8.14
N LEU A 193 -25.50 31.98 -8.05
CA LEU A 193 -25.71 30.54 -7.90
C LEU A 193 -25.22 29.75 -9.13
N THR A 194 -25.44 30.30 -10.33
CA THR A 194 -24.99 29.69 -11.59
C THR A 194 -23.47 29.69 -11.67
N GLN A 195 -22.81 30.82 -11.33
CA GLN A 195 -21.35 30.89 -11.26
C GLN A 195 -20.77 29.95 -10.20
N GLN A 196 -21.41 29.82 -9.04
CA GLN A 196 -20.95 28.89 -8.01
C GLN A 196 -21.03 27.43 -8.46
N ARG A 197 -22.08 27.06 -9.21
CA ARG A 197 -22.20 25.71 -9.80
C ARG A 197 -21.15 25.45 -10.86
N ALA A 198 -21.00 26.36 -11.83
CA ALA A 198 -19.98 26.25 -12.88
C ALA A 198 -18.56 26.13 -12.31
N ALA A 199 -18.26 26.89 -11.25
CA ALA A 199 -16.96 26.81 -10.59
C ALA A 199 -16.75 25.51 -9.81
N LYS A 200 -17.79 24.97 -9.17
CA LYS A 200 -17.73 23.65 -8.53
C LYS A 200 -17.52 22.55 -9.56
N GLU A 201 -18.17 22.64 -10.72
CA GLU A 201 -18.00 21.70 -11.83
C GLU A 201 -16.57 21.76 -12.38
N CYS A 202 -16.05 22.96 -12.71
CA CYS A 202 -14.67 23.10 -13.17
C CYS A 202 -13.63 22.61 -12.14
N LEU A 203 -13.83 22.88 -10.85
CA LEU A 203 -12.93 22.38 -9.80
C LEU A 203 -13.04 20.85 -9.64
N GLY A 204 -14.25 20.29 -9.81
CA GLY A 204 -14.47 18.85 -9.81
C GLY A 204 -13.77 18.16 -10.99
N GLU A 205 -13.88 18.73 -12.19
CA GLU A 205 -13.21 18.24 -13.40
C GLU A 205 -11.68 18.32 -13.29
N MET A 206 -11.14 19.39 -12.72
CA MET A 206 -9.69 19.49 -12.44
C MET A 206 -9.23 18.49 -11.39
N GLY A 207 -10.04 18.23 -10.35
CA GLY A 207 -9.75 17.20 -9.35
C GLY A 207 -9.71 15.78 -9.92
N GLN A 208 -10.60 15.48 -10.87
CA GLN A 208 -10.61 14.19 -11.57
C GLN A 208 -9.50 14.06 -12.63
N SER A 209 -9.19 15.14 -13.33
CA SER A 209 -8.11 15.17 -14.34
C SER A 209 -6.72 15.07 -13.70
N GLY A 210 -6.53 15.62 -12.50
CA GLY A 210 -5.31 15.44 -11.71
C GLY A 210 -5.06 14.00 -11.25
N LEU A 211 -6.12 13.20 -11.10
CA LEU A 211 -6.02 11.76 -10.78
C LEU A 211 -5.68 10.89 -11.99
N ASN A 212 -6.11 11.28 -13.20
CA ASN A 212 -5.83 10.54 -14.44
C ASN A 212 -4.51 10.94 -15.14
N GLY A 213 -3.94 12.10 -14.82
CA GLY A 213 -2.70 12.61 -15.43
C GLY A 213 -1.39 11.96 -14.94
N GLY A 214 -1.45 10.97 -14.05
CA GLY A 214 -0.28 10.24 -13.52
C GLY A 214 0.13 9.00 -14.32
N ALA A 215 -0.53 8.71 -15.44
CA ALA A 215 -0.29 7.53 -16.28
C ALA A 215 0.24 7.94 -17.67
N ALA A 216 1.37 8.64 -17.72
CA ALA A 216 2.18 8.83 -18.92
C ALA A 216 3.66 8.94 -18.57
#